data_AF-A0A7K2X5H1-F1
#
_entry.id   AF-A0A7K2X5H1-F1
#
_cell.length_a   1.000
_cell.length_b   1.000
_cell.length_c   1.000
_cell.angle_alpha   90.00
_cell.angle_beta   90.00
_cell.angle_gamma   90.00
#
_symmetry.space_group_name_H-M   'P 1'
#
loop_
_entity.id
_entity.type
_entity.pdbx_description
1 polymer ?
#
loop_
_entity_poly.entity_id
_entity_poly.type
_entity_poly.pdbx_seq_one_letter_code
_entity_poly.pdbx_strand_id
1 'polypeptide(L)'
;DLSRAALRLGEALALWRGDPYAGVAAGPRLRREIERLEASRLSVLDQWLEAQLGLGRHAELVPELTGLVARYRTNEPLHAHLMAALLRCGRHDEALTAYERLRLALAAESGREPSA
;
A
#
# COMPACT_ATOMS: atom_id res chain seq x y z
N ASP A 1 0.52 9.86 -19.05
CA ASP A 1 1.63 10.69 -18.52
C ASP A 1 1.76 10.39 -17.03
N LEU A 2 2.85 9.71 -16.64
CA LEU A 2 3.07 9.23 -15.28
C LEU A 2 3.31 10.37 -14.29
N SER A 3 4.02 11.42 -14.72
CA SER A 3 4.31 12.59 -13.88
C SER A 3 3.02 13.29 -13.45
N ARG A 4 2.09 13.47 -14.39
CA ARG A 4 0.78 14.06 -14.11
C ARG A 4 -0.06 13.16 -13.20
N ALA A 5 -0.03 11.85 -13.41
CA ALA A 5 -0.73 10.90 -12.55
C ALA A 5 -0.19 10.95 -11.10
N ALA A 6 1.12 10.87 -10.91
CA ALA A 6 1.75 10.95 -9.59
C ALA A 6 1.42 12.26 -8.86
N LEU A 7 1.40 13.40 -9.57
CA LEU A 7 0.99 14.68 -8.99
C LEU A 7 -0.48 14.65 -8.53
N ARG A 8 -1.41 14.28 -9.41
CA ARG A 8 -2.86 14.33 -9.11
C ARG A 8 -3.28 13.32 -8.04
N LEU A 9 -2.69 12.13 -8.06
CA LEU A 9 -2.97 11.11 -7.05
C LEU A 9 -2.36 11.52 -5.70
N GLY A 10 -1.18 12.14 -5.70
CA GLY A 10 -0.57 12.72 -4.51
C GLY A 10 -1.42 13.83 -3.90
N GLU A 11 -1.94 14.76 -4.73
CA GLU A 11 -2.89 15.78 -4.31
C GLU A 11 -4.16 15.17 -3.69
N ALA A 12 -4.71 14.11 -4.31
CA ALA A 12 -5.88 13.41 -3.79
C ALA A 12 -5.61 12.73 -2.43
N LEU A 13 -4.44 12.10 -2.25
CA LEU A 13 -4.02 11.52 -0.97
C LEU A 13 -3.84 12.59 0.11
N ALA A 14 -3.34 13.77 -0.25
CA ALA A 14 -3.15 14.88 0.68
C ALA A 14 -4.46 15.47 1.24
N LEU A 15 -5.61 15.20 0.60
CA LEU A 15 -6.93 15.58 1.14
C LEU A 15 -7.30 14.78 2.40
N TRP A 16 -6.66 13.64 2.62
CA TRP A 16 -6.89 12.78 3.78
C TRP A 16 -6.16 13.32 5.01
N ARG A 17 -6.92 13.61 6.07
CA ARG A 17 -6.39 14.18 7.33
C ARG A 17 -6.40 13.20 8.50
N GLY A 18 -6.72 11.93 8.26
CA GLY A 18 -6.87 10.90 9.28
C GLY A 18 -7.89 9.85 8.86
N ASP A 19 -8.40 9.11 9.84
CA ASP A 19 -9.42 8.09 9.63
C ASP A 19 -10.78 8.75 9.31
N PRO A 20 -11.57 8.19 8.36
CA PRO A 20 -12.89 8.73 8.04
C PRO A 20 -13.79 8.81 9.27
N TYR A 21 -14.48 9.94 9.43
CA TYR A 21 -15.42 10.17 10.53
C TYR A 21 -14.80 9.96 11.94
N ALA A 22 -13.49 10.20 12.10
CA ALA A 22 -12.83 10.15 13.39
C ALA A 22 -13.60 10.98 14.45
N GLY A 23 -13.86 10.37 15.61
CA GLY A 23 -14.62 10.98 16.70
C GLY A 23 -16.15 10.84 16.60
N VAL A 24 -16.67 10.16 15.57
CA VAL A 24 -18.11 9.88 15.42
C VAL A 24 -18.42 8.42 15.75
N ALA A 25 -19.43 8.17 16.57
CA ALA A 25 -19.90 6.82 16.86
C ALA A 25 -20.48 6.16 15.59
N ALA A 26 -19.81 5.13 15.08
CA ALA A 26 -20.18 4.50 13.81
C ALA A 26 -21.18 3.35 13.99
N GLY A 27 -22.44 3.60 13.63
CA GLY A 27 -23.43 2.56 13.40
C GLY A 27 -23.15 1.74 12.12
N PRO A 28 -23.88 0.64 11.85
CA PRO A 28 -23.60 -0.27 10.73
C PRO A 28 -23.47 0.40 9.36
N ARG A 29 -24.31 1.41 9.08
CA ARG A 29 -24.25 2.17 7.82
C ARG A 29 -22.98 2.99 7.70
N LEU A 30 -22.55 3.64 8.79
CA LEU A 30 -21.34 4.46 8.78
C LEU A 30 -20.08 3.60 8.67
N ARG A 31 -20.06 2.41 9.31
CA ARG A 31 -18.94 1.46 9.16
C ARG A 31 -18.70 1.04 7.72
N ARG A 32 -19.76 0.69 6.98
CA ARG A 32 -19.66 0.38 5.54
C ARG A 32 -19.12 1.55 4.72
N GLU A 33 -19.50 2.77 5.08
CA GLU A 33 -18.99 3.96 4.38
C GLU A 33 -17.52 4.24 4.72
N ILE A 34 -17.10 4.02 5.96
CA ILE A 34 -15.69 4.09 6.38
C ILE A 34 -14.88 3.06 5.58
N GLU A 35 -15.31 1.79 5.54
CA GLU A 35 -14.66 0.73 4.77
C GLU A 35 -14.55 1.10 3.28
N ARG A 36 -15.62 1.63 2.68
CA ARG A 36 -15.62 2.10 1.28
C ARG A 36 -14.61 3.20 1.04
N LEU A 37 -14.55 4.18 1.94
CA LEU A 37 -13.60 5.30 1.88
C LEU A 37 -12.16 4.78 2.01
N GLU A 38 -11.87 3.93 2.99
CA GLU A 38 -10.55 3.33 3.19
C GLU A 38 -10.11 2.51 1.98
N ALA A 39 -10.99 1.70 1.40
CA ALA A 39 -10.72 0.97 0.18
C ALA A 39 -10.40 1.92 -1.00
N SER A 40 -11.16 3.02 -1.13
CA SER A 40 -10.88 4.05 -2.13
C SER A 40 -9.53 4.72 -1.91
N ARG A 41 -9.14 5.00 -0.66
CA ARG A 41 -7.81 5.54 -0.32
C ARG A 41 -6.70 4.59 -0.74
N LEU A 42 -6.83 3.30 -0.41
CA LEU A 42 -5.85 2.29 -0.76
C LEU A 42 -5.70 2.14 -2.28
N SER A 43 -6.80 2.20 -3.03
CA SER A 43 -6.75 2.17 -4.50
C SER A 43 -6.02 3.38 -5.11
N VAL A 44 -6.22 4.58 -4.56
CA VAL A 44 -5.48 5.79 -5.00
C VAL A 44 -4.00 5.70 -4.63
N LEU A 45 -3.70 5.17 -3.44
CA LEU A 45 -2.32 4.94 -2.99
C LEU A 45 -1.58 3.97 -3.90
N ASP A 46 -2.23 2.87 -4.27
CA ASP A 46 -1.70 1.86 -5.18
C ASP A 46 -1.32 2.47 -6.54
N GLN A 47 -2.26 3.20 -7.16
CA GLN A 47 -2.00 3.91 -8.42
C GLN A 47 -0.89 4.97 -8.30
N TRP A 48 -0.80 5.64 -7.15
CA TRP A 48 0.26 6.62 -6.90
C TRP A 48 1.63 5.94 -6.82
N LEU A 49 1.72 4.80 -6.12
CA LEU A 49 2.94 3.99 -6.04
C LEU A 49 3.35 3.48 -7.42
N GLU A 50 2.42 2.95 -8.22
CA GLU A 50 2.70 2.54 -9.60
C GLU A 50 3.26 3.68 -10.44
N ALA A 51 2.67 4.88 -10.37
CA ALA A 51 3.14 6.05 -11.10
C ALA A 51 4.56 6.45 -10.67
N GLN A 52 4.84 6.46 -9.35
CA GLN A 52 6.15 6.82 -8.80
C GLN A 52 7.23 5.78 -9.15
N LEU A 53 6.91 4.49 -9.07
CA LEU A 53 7.80 3.41 -9.50
C LEU A 53 8.07 3.48 -11.00
N GLY A 54 7.05 3.77 -11.81
CA GLY A 54 7.21 3.97 -13.26
C GLY A 54 8.06 5.19 -13.63
N LEU A 55 8.18 6.18 -12.73
CA LEU A 55 9.11 7.31 -12.85
C LEU A 55 10.52 7.00 -12.34
N GLY A 56 10.79 5.78 -11.88
CA GLY A 56 12.12 5.33 -11.43
C GLY A 56 12.47 5.71 -9.98
N ARG A 57 11.51 6.20 -9.18
CA ARG A 57 11.73 6.64 -7.78
C ARG A 57 11.81 5.49 -6.78
N HIS A 58 12.41 4.37 -7.18
CA HIS A 58 12.43 3.13 -6.40
C HIS A 58 13.07 3.32 -5.03
N ALA A 59 14.28 3.89 -4.98
CA ALA A 59 15.03 4.06 -3.74
C ALA A 59 14.31 5.01 -2.76
N GLU A 60 13.70 6.08 -3.27
CA GLU A 60 12.94 7.06 -2.48
C GLU A 60 11.67 6.42 -1.86
N LEU A 61 11.07 5.45 -2.54
CA LEU A 61 9.85 4.79 -2.07
C LEU A 61 10.07 3.65 -1.07
N VAL A 62 11.28 3.08 -0.98
CA VAL A 62 11.53 1.93 -0.08
C VAL A 62 11.12 2.22 1.38
N PRO A 63 11.51 3.36 2.01
CA PRO A 63 11.13 3.64 3.40
C PRO A 63 9.61 3.75 3.59
N GLU A 64 8.93 4.43 2.67
CA GLU A 64 7.47 4.60 2.69
C GLU A 64 6.76 3.24 2.55
N LEU A 65 7.15 2.46 1.54
CA LEU A 65 6.63 1.11 1.31
C LEU A 65 6.89 0.19 2.50
N THR A 66 8.05 0.29 3.14
CA THR A 66 8.37 -0.48 4.36
C THR A 66 7.41 -0.15 5.50
N GLY A 67 7.08 1.12 5.70
CA GLY A 67 6.08 1.54 6.69
C GLY A 67 4.67 1.06 6.33
N LEU A 68 4.30 1.13 5.05
CA LEU A 68 2.99 0.68 4.56
C LEU A 68 2.79 -0.82 4.74
N VAL A 69 3.76 -1.67 4.39
CA VAL A 69 3.62 -3.12 4.58
C VAL A 69 3.63 -3.53 6.06
N ALA A 70 4.29 -2.75 6.93
CA ALA A 70 4.22 -2.99 8.37
C ALA A 70 2.81 -2.69 8.92
N ARG A 71 2.13 -1.67 8.36
CA ARG A 71 0.75 -1.32 8.72
C ARG A 71 -0.29 -2.26 8.09
N TYR A 72 -0.07 -2.67 6.84
CA TYR A 72 -1.00 -3.48 6.05
C TYR A 72 -0.37 -4.84 5.69
N ARG A 73 -0.13 -5.66 6.72
CA ARG A 73 0.70 -6.88 6.63
C ARG A 73 0.23 -7.95 5.65
N THR A 74 -1.06 -7.95 5.30
CA THR A 74 -1.68 -8.91 4.38
C THR A 74 -2.10 -8.27 3.06
N ASN A 75 -1.71 -7.01 2.81
CA ASN A 75 -1.99 -6.32 1.56
C ASN A 75 -0.95 -6.70 0.49
N GLU A 76 -1.29 -7.70 -0.32
CA GLU A 76 -0.40 -8.26 -1.33
C GLU A 76 0.13 -7.21 -2.33
N PRO A 77 -0.69 -6.28 -2.88
CA PRO A 77 -0.19 -5.21 -3.77
C PRO A 77 0.91 -4.34 -3.16
N LEU A 78 0.77 -3.91 -1.90
CA LEU A 78 1.80 -3.09 -1.24
C LEU A 78 3.12 -3.84 -1.08
N HIS A 79 3.05 -5.14 -0.77
CA HIS A 79 4.23 -6.00 -0.73
C HIS A 79 4.85 -6.17 -2.12
N ALA A 80 4.06 -6.31 -3.18
CA ALA A 80 4.54 -6.38 -4.56
C ALA A 80 5.32 -5.10 -4.95
N HIS A 81 4.80 -3.92 -4.61
CA HIS A 81 5.49 -2.65 -4.84
C HIS A 81 6.81 -2.55 -4.07
N LEU A 82 6.83 -2.98 -2.80
CA LEU A 82 8.06 -3.01 -2.00
C LEU A 82 9.11 -3.93 -2.61
N MET A 83 8.71 -5.16 -2.98
CA MET A 83 9.61 -6.12 -3.62
C MET A 83 10.15 -5.58 -4.96
N ALA A 84 9.29 -4.98 -5.79
CA ALA A 84 9.70 -4.38 -7.06
C ALA A 84 10.71 -3.24 -6.85
N ALA A 85 10.48 -2.36 -5.87
CA ALA A 85 11.39 -1.27 -5.53
C ALA A 85 12.74 -1.80 -5.03
N LEU A 86 12.74 -2.79 -4.14
CA LEU A 86 13.95 -3.41 -3.59
C LEU A 86 14.78 -4.10 -4.66
N LEU A 87 14.14 -4.88 -5.54
CA LEU A 87 14.80 -5.54 -6.67
C LEU A 87 15.45 -4.51 -7.62
N ARG A 88 14.75 -3.41 -7.92
CA ARG A 88 15.31 -2.32 -8.75
C ARG A 88 16.48 -1.60 -8.09
N CYS A 89 16.55 -1.60 -6.77
CA CYS A 89 17.68 -1.09 -6.00
C CYS A 89 18.80 -2.13 -5.79
N GLY A 90 18.68 -3.35 -6.33
CA GLY A 90 19.65 -4.43 -6.15
C GLY A 90 19.57 -5.15 -4.79
N ARG A 91 18.56 -4.85 -3.96
CA ARG A 91 18.39 -5.35 -2.59
C ARG A 91 17.58 -6.65 -2.56
N HIS A 92 18.11 -7.69 -3.22
CA HIS A 92 17.40 -8.95 -3.45
C HIS A 92 17.03 -9.69 -2.16
N ASP A 93 17.94 -9.76 -1.18
CA ASP A 93 17.70 -10.45 0.10
C ASP A 93 16.55 -9.80 0.89
N GLU A 94 16.42 -8.48 0.80
CA GLU A 94 15.33 -7.75 1.45
C GLU A 94 14.00 -7.96 0.73
N ALA A 95 14.01 -8.10 -0.59
CA ALA A 95 12.81 -8.45 -1.35
C ALA A 95 12.31 -9.85 -0.96
N LEU A 96 13.22 -10.82 -0.83
CA LEU A 96 12.87 -12.16 -0.36
C LEU A 96 12.32 -12.12 1.08
N THR A 97 12.95 -11.35 1.97
CA THR A 97 12.46 -11.14 3.33
C THR A 97 11.04 -10.54 3.34
N ALA A 98 10.75 -9.60 2.44
CA ALA A 98 9.41 -9.01 2.32
C ALA A 98 8.36 -10.02 1.85
N TYR A 99 8.72 -10.91 0.92
CA TYR A 99 7.85 -12.02 0.48
C TYR A 99 7.55 -13.01 1.62
N GLU A 100 8.59 -13.43 2.34
CA GLU A 100 8.45 -14.38 3.45
C GLU A 100 7.54 -13.84 4.56
N ARG A 101 7.68 -12.54 4.87
CA ARG A 101 6.81 -11.85 5.83
C ARG A 101 5.35 -11.84 5.39
N LEU A 102 5.08 -11.54 4.11
CA LEU A 102 3.71 -11.59 3.57
C LEU A 102 3.13 -13.01 3.68
N ARG A 103 3.90 -14.01 3.26
CA ARG A 103 3.48 -15.42 3.29
C ARG A 103 3.09 -15.86 4.70
N LEU A 104 3.92 -15.53 5.69
CA LEU A 104 3.63 -15.85 7.09
C LEU A 104 2.39 -15.11 7.60
N ALA A 105 2.21 -13.84 7.23
CA ALA A 105 1.04 -13.06 7.64
C ALA A 105 -0.27 -13.61 7.06
N LEU A 106 -0.30 -13.92 5.76
CA LEU A 106 -1.48 -14.49 5.10
C LEU A 106 -1.84 -15.86 5.65
N ALA A 107 -0.84 -16.72 5.90
CA ALA A 107 -1.04 -18.02 6.51
C ALA A 107 -1.63 -17.89 7.93
N ALA A 108 -1.15 -16.94 8.72
CA ALA A 108 -1.64 -16.71 10.08
C ALA A 108 -3.06 -16.13 10.13
N GLU A 109 -3.40 -15.19 9.24
CA GLU A 109 -4.70 -14.49 9.28
C GLU A 109 -5.82 -15.24 8.53
N SER A 110 -5.49 -15.99 7.48
CA SER A 110 -6.50 -16.58 6.57
C SER A 110 -6.19 -18.00 6.08
N GLY A 111 -5.02 -18.56 6.43
CA GLY A 111 -4.56 -19.85 5.91
C GLY A 111 -4.22 -19.85 4.41
N ARG A 112 -4.18 -18.67 3.78
CA ARG A 112 -3.85 -18.50 2.36
C ARG A 112 -2.34 -18.36 2.16
N GLU A 113 -1.90 -18.71 0.96
CA GLU A 113 -0.60 -18.32 0.44
C GLU A 113 -0.70 -17.03 -0.41
N PRO A 114 0.41 -16.30 -0.65
CA PRO A 114 0.44 -15.18 -1.58
C PRO A 114 -0.06 -15.60 -2.96
N SER A 115 -0.86 -14.75 -3.58
CA SER A 115 -1.29 -14.87 -4.97
C SER A 115 -0.10 -14.75 -5.92
N ALA A 116 -0.14 -15.52 -7.01
CA ALA A 116 0.88 -15.55 -8.06
C ALA A 116 0.76 -14.36 -9.03
#